data_AF-A0A9Q0Y991-F1
#
_entry.id   AF-A0A9Q0Y991-F1
#
_cell.length_a   1.000
_cell.length_b   1.000
_cell.length_c   1.000
_cell.angle_alpha   90.00
_cell.angle_beta   90.00
_cell.angle_gamma   90.00
#
_symmetry.space_group_name_H-M   'P 1'
#
loop_
_entity.id
_entity.type
_entity.pdbx_description
1 polymer ?
#
loop_
_entity_poly.entity_id
_entity_poly.type
_entity_poly.pdbx_seq_one_letter_code
_entity_poly.pdbx_strand_id
1 'polypeptide(L)' 'MSWGVNGKDEILLGLRDGTVKQFDVNRGGFTVTKDYGELGGQYVGLATIGDSIVTCLSNGHLTVWHDDEAKV' A
#
# COMPACT_ATOMS: atom_id res chain seq x y z
N MET A 1 8.04 -2.62 -0.73
CA MET A 1 7.79 -1.90 -2.00
C MET A 1 7.18 -2.89 -2.98
N SER A 2 6.15 -2.48 -3.71
CA SER A 2 5.51 -3.29 -4.76
C SER A 2 5.10 -2.37 -5.91
N TRP A 3 4.87 -2.93 -7.09
CA TRP A 3 4.09 -2.23 -8.11
C TRP A 3 2.66 -2.01 -7.59
N GLY A 4 2.05 -0.89 -7.98
CA GLY A 4 0.64 -0.61 -7.75
C GLY A 4 -0.28 -1.55 -8.53
N VAL A 5 -1.58 -1.44 -8.30
CA VAL A 5 -2.61 -2.24 -8.99
C VAL A 5 -2.53 -2.02 -10.50
N ASN A 6 -2.22 -0.79 -10.93
CA ASN A 6 -2.04 -0.44 -12.34
C ASN A 6 -0.67 -0.86 -12.93
N GLY A 7 0.18 -1.53 -12.13
CA GLY A 7 1.29 -2.37 -12.57
C GLY A 7 2.52 -1.70 -13.22
N LYS A 8 2.44 -0.46 -13.70
CA LYS A 8 3.55 0.20 -14.42
C LYS A 8 3.78 1.67 -14.09
N ASP A 9 2.73 2.40 -13.76
CA ASP A 9 2.81 3.84 -13.53
C ASP A 9 2.84 4.20 -12.05
N GLU A 10 2.75 3.20 -11.17
CA GLU A 10 2.53 3.38 -9.75
C GLU A 10 3.44 2.45 -8.93
N ILE A 11 4.08 3.02 -7.91
CA ILE A 11 4.87 2.30 -6.92
C ILE A 11 4.20 2.46 -5.56
N LEU A 12 3.96 1.34 -4.87
CA LEU A 12 3.48 1.32 -3.50
C LEU A 12 4.64 1.19 -2.51
N LEU A 13 4.62 2.03 -1.50
CA LEU A 13 5.63 2.12 -0.45
C LEU A 13 4.95 2.02 0.91
N GLY A 14 5.17 0.90 1.62
CA GLY A 14 4.85 0.77 3.03
C GLY A 14 5.93 1.46 3.86
N LEU A 15 5.52 2.42 4.68
CA LEU A 15 6.41 3.24 5.50
C LEU A 15 6.43 2.78 6.95
N ARG A 16 7.46 3.21 7.68
CA ARG A 16 7.65 2.87 9.10
C ARG A 16 6.59 3.51 10.00
N ASP A 17 5.93 4.56 9.54
CA ASP A 17 4.85 5.26 10.24
C ASP A 17 3.49 4.56 10.10
N GLY A 18 3.42 3.37 9.48
CA GLY A 18 2.18 2.62 9.32
C GLY A 18 1.36 3.07 8.11
N THR A 19 1.83 4.03 7.31
CA THR A 19 1.16 4.43 6.08
C THR A 19 1.65 3.61 4.88
N VAL A 20 0.78 3.46 3.88
CA VAL A 20 1.18 3.08 2.53
C VAL A 20 0.96 4.26 1.61
N LYS A 21 2.00 4.63 0.87
CA LYS A 21 1.95 5.70 -0.12
C LYS A 21 2.04 5.15 -1.54
N GLN A 22 1.31 5.80 -2.43
CA GLN A 22 1.39 5.57 -3.87
C GLN A 22 2.19 6.70 -4.51
N PHE A 23 3.23 6.32 -5.23
CA PHE A 23 4.03 7.22 -6.04
C PHE A 23 3.69 7.01 -7.51
N ASP A 24 3.24 8.07 -8.18
CA ASP A 24 3.01 8.10 -9.62
C ASP A 24 4.32 8.43 -10.33
N VAL A 25 4.82 7.49 -11.12
CA VAL A 25 6.10 7.59 -11.81
C VAL A 25 6.08 8.68 -12.89
N ASN A 26 4.95 8.86 -13.56
CA ASN A 26 4.80 9.82 -14.65
C ASN A 26 4.67 11.25 -14.13
N ARG A 27 4.01 11.43 -12.99
CA ARG A 27 3.86 12.74 -12.32
C ARG A 27 5.04 13.08 -11.42
N GLY A 28 5.85 12.10 -11.03
CA GLY A 28 7.01 12.29 -10.17
C GLY A 28 6.64 12.65 -8.73
N GLY A 29 5.51 12.14 -8.22
CA GLY A 29 5.00 12.55 -6.91
C GLY A 29 4.10 11.54 -6.23
N PHE A 30 3.91 11.72 -4.92
CA PHE A 30 2.95 10.94 -4.15
C PHE A 30 1.52 11.42 -4.42
N THR A 31 0.65 10.51 -4.83
CA THR A 31 -0.74 10.83 -5.19
C THR A 31 -1.72 10.38 -4.11
N VAL A 32 -1.38 9.35 -3.34
CA VAL A 32 -2.24 8.77 -2.30
C VAL A 32 -1.41 8.44 -1.07
N THR A 33 -1.98 8.71 0.10
CA THR A 33 -1.50 8.19 1.39
C THR A 33 -2.66 7.51 2.08
N LYS A 34 -2.54 6.21 2.34
CA LYS A 34 -3.51 5.44 3.12
C LYS A 34 -2.90 5.13 4.47
N ASP A 35 -3.60 5.54 5.51
CA ASP A 35 -3.29 5.14 6.87
C ASP A 35 -4.05 3.84 7.16
N TYR A 36 -3.30 2.80 7.48
CA TYR A 36 -3.83 1.48 7.75
C TYR A 36 -3.83 1.14 9.25
N GLY A 37 -3.56 2.14 10.10
CA GLY A 37 -3.75 2.10 11.54
C GLY A 37 -2.68 1.30 12.30
N GLU A 38 -2.59 1.60 13.60
CA GLU A 38 -1.62 1.03 14.54
C GLU A 38 -1.91 -0.45 14.88
N LEU A 39 -1.75 -1.36 13.93
CA LEU A 39 -1.63 -2.80 14.24
C LEU A 39 -0.30 -3.15 14.93
N GLY A 40 0.56 -2.15 15.13
CA GLY A 40 1.86 -2.27 15.79
C GLY A 40 2.87 -3.00 14.92
N GLY A 41 4.04 -2.40 14.72
CA GLY A 41 5.15 -3.01 13.98
C GLY A 41 5.44 -2.31 12.65
N GLN A 42 6.54 -2.73 12.02
CA GLN A 42 7.03 -2.13 10.78
C GLN A 42 6.59 -3.00 9.60
N TYR A 43 6.22 -2.39 8.47
CA TYR A 43 5.99 -3.17 7.25
C TYR A 43 7.27 -3.84 6.78
N VAL A 44 7.22 -5.17 6.65
CA VAL A 44 8.32 -6.01 6.14
C VAL A 44 7.97 -6.66 4.79
N GLY A 45 6.70 -6.60 4.39
CA GLY A 45 6.23 -7.10 3.10
C GLY A 45 5.08 -6.27 2.55
N LEU A 46 5.06 -6.13 1.23
CA LEU A 46 4.01 -5.43 0.50
C LEU A 46 3.84 -6.11 -0.86
N ALA A 47 2.62 -6.43 -1.25
CA ALA A 47 2.31 -7.03 -2.54
C ALA A 47 0.96 -6.52 -3.06
N THR A 48 0.74 -6.66 -4.36
CA THR A 48 -0.56 -6.47 -5.01
C THR A 48 -1.07 -7.80 -5.54
N ILE A 49 -2.35 -8.07 -5.34
CA ILE A 49 -3.03 -9.28 -5.83
C ILE A 49 -4.38 -8.85 -6.40
N GLY A 50 -4.50 -8.86 -7.73
CA GLY A 50 -5.63 -8.21 -8.41
C GLY A 50 -5.74 -6.75 -7.98
N ASP A 51 -6.93 -6.34 -7.55
CA ASP A 51 -7.23 -4.98 -7.09
C ASP A 51 -7.01 -4.79 -5.58
N SER A 52 -6.26 -5.69 -4.95
CA SER A 52 -6.03 -5.69 -3.52
C SER A 52 -4.56 -5.43 -3.18
N ILE A 53 -4.34 -4.76 -2.05
CA ILE A 53 -3.03 -4.56 -1.46
C ILE A 53 -2.88 -5.50 -0.27
N VAL A 54 -1.76 -6.21 -0.19
CA VAL A 54 -1.41 -7.06 0.94
C VAL A 54 -0.24 -6.45 1.69
N THR A 55 -0.41 -6.19 2.98
CA THR A 55 0.65 -5.72 3.87
C THR A 55 1.05 -6.80 4.85
N CYS A 56 2.35 -6.91 5.14
CA CYS A 56 2.90 -7.79 6.18
C CYS A 56 3.69 -6.96 7.20
N LEU A 57 3.35 -7.12 8.48
CA LEU A 57 4.04 -6.48 9.60
C LEU A 57 5.12 -7.39 10.19
N SER A 58 6.12 -6.78 10.83
CA SER A 58 7.25 -7.48 11.46
C SER A 58 6.85 -8.47 12.56
N ASN A 59 5.64 -8.35 13.10
CA ASN A 59 5.06 -9.27 14.08
C ASN A 59 4.29 -10.45 13.44
N GLY A 60 4.30 -10.57 12.11
CA GLY A 60 3.64 -11.66 11.38
C GLY A 60 2.18 -11.39 11.01
N HIS A 61 1.62 -10.21 11.35
CA HIS A 61 0.27 -9.85 10.92
C HIS A 61 0.23 -9.54 9.42
N LEU A 62 -0.65 -10.23 8.71
CA LEU A 62 -0.99 -10.01 7.30
C LEU A 62 -2.37 -9.38 7.20
N THR A 63 -2.51 -8.34 6.39
CA THR A 63 -3.79 -7.69 6.12
C THR A 63 -3.97 -7.54 4.62
N VAL A 64 -5.17 -7.88 4.14
CA VAL A 64 -5.60 -7.67 2.76
C VAL A 64 -6.54 -6.47 2.75
N TRP A 65 -6.19 -5.47 1.95
CA TRP A 65 -6.94 -4.26 1.73
C TRP A 65 -7.57 -4.33 0.35
N HIS A 66 -8.90 -4.28 0.30
CA HIS A 66 -9.62 -4.07 -0.95
C HIS A 66 -9.82 -2.57 -1.11
N ASP A 67 -9.57 -2.04 -2.32
CA ASP A 67 -9.99 -0.69 -2.62
C ASP A 67 -11.52 -0.69 -2.79
N ASP A 68 -12.22 -0.26 -1.74
CA ASP A 68 -13.59 0.19 -1.86
C ASP A 68 -13.55 1.55 -2.59
N GLU A 69 -13.44 1.53 -3.93
CA GLU A 69 -13.69 2.76 -4.68
C GLU A 69 -15.10 3.26 -4.34
N ALA A 70 -15.12 4.52 -3.91
CA ALA A 70 -16.25 5.33 -3.49
C ALA A 70 -17.60 4.84 -4.02
N LYS A 71 -18.54 4.56 -3.10
CA LYS A 71 -19.96 4.61 -3.42
C LYS A 71 -20.25 5.99 -4.01
N VAL A 72 -20.52 6.02 -5.31
CA VAL A 72 -21.17 7.13 -6.01
C VAL A 72 -22.58 7.30 -5.47
#